data_AF-A0A1M7N0I4-F1
#
_entry.id   AF-A0A1M7N0I4-F1
#
_cell.length_a   1.000
_cell.length_b   1.000
_cell.length_c   1.000
_cell.angle_alpha   90.00
_cell.angle_beta   90.00
_cell.angle_gamma   90.00
#
_symmetry.space_group_name_H-M   'P 1'
#
loop_
_entity.id
_entity.type
_entity.pdbx_description
1 polymer ?
#
loop_
_entity_poly.entity_id
_entity_poly.type
_entity_poly.pdbx_seq_one_letter_code
_entity_poly.pdbx_strand_id
1 'polypeptide(L)'
;MNKRIAYFSFVCILLSSLIACGDDESNNPIANDVESSSSEIQDDDDKSSDSKSVKSSSSEKAAIKSSDSQKKESNSSSSETKKSSDAKSGTESSSSSAKSSSSSSDKNASSSSSEIKTYAASKVKPSGTYDCKKYKCFTTEYLNQKMLAAGDYGEILDERDNQVYKTVIIDDQVWMAQNLNYETAYSYCTDDDCAKYGRYYLWSAAVDRKGCEHGNFCSLPPSVQGVCPAGWHLPSKDEYLRLFDNVGKYGGTNNEFVAAELRAQRGWSVEDNADDYGFSALPTGYKLGSAGNFADVGKTTHAWTSTEVNSIGAYQFRIYEDRLYVSLIDDSKGYPLPVRCVMDKDSLPKIQAPALYLEHVDEWLGVVSREEYLNPNVIYDSLVDPRDGQVYKTKKIGKQVWMAQNLNYADSTKTPSLANGSWCYNDEPEYCKLLGRLYNWTAAKDVCPDGWHLPSYDEWKVLESKFGGQIMAGQFLKAQAGSLSNNGDDEFGFSALPAGGRFIDDSEHDKVNYLYLGDNAFFWSSTPENDDYAYRMNIPYSSNTTNIRSIKQKYGHSVRCVRD
;
A
#
# COMPACT_ATOMS: atom_id res chain seq x y z
N MET A 1 44.84 48.96 -21.04
CA MET A 1 44.09 50.23 -21.15
C MET A 1 42.86 50.12 -20.25
N ASN A 2 42.70 50.97 -19.23
CA ASN A 2 41.75 52.10 -19.16
C ASN A 2 40.28 51.68 -19.40
N LYS A 3 39.38 51.71 -18.38
CA LYS A 3 38.74 52.86 -17.65
C LYS A 3 37.60 53.49 -18.48
N ARG A 4 36.41 53.86 -17.96
CA ARG A 4 35.84 54.08 -16.59
C ARG A 4 34.30 53.78 -16.63
N ILE A 5 33.60 53.26 -15.61
CA ILE A 5 33.16 53.79 -14.29
C ILE A 5 32.02 54.84 -14.31
N ALA A 6 30.84 54.47 -13.80
CA ALA A 6 30.00 55.13 -12.77
C ALA A 6 28.87 54.13 -12.38
N TYR A 7 28.58 53.68 -11.15
CA TYR A 7 28.44 54.25 -9.79
C TYR A 7 27.20 55.13 -9.54
N PHE A 8 26.28 54.61 -8.70
CA PHE A 8 25.75 55.29 -7.52
C PHE A 8 25.41 54.25 -6.42
N SER A 9 25.29 54.66 -5.15
CA SER A 9 25.16 53.79 -3.97
C SER A 9 24.56 54.55 -2.77
N PHE A 10 24.36 53.85 -1.64
CA PHE A 10 23.93 54.37 -0.32
C PHE A 10 22.46 54.87 -0.23
N VAL A 11 21.80 54.93 0.94
CA VAL A 11 22.23 54.74 2.36
C VAL A 11 21.23 53.82 3.10
N CYS A 12 21.70 53.04 4.09
CA CYS A 12 20.84 52.45 5.14
C CYS A 12 20.95 53.27 6.44
N ILE A 13 19.84 53.62 7.10
CA ILE A 13 19.84 54.11 8.49
C ILE A 13 18.76 53.39 9.29
N LEU A 14 19.21 52.67 10.33
CA LEU A 14 18.40 52.27 11.49
C LEU A 14 18.43 53.40 12.51
N LEU A 15 17.33 53.61 13.25
CA LEU A 15 17.37 54.00 14.67
C LEU A 15 16.00 53.76 15.33
N SER A 16 16.02 53.52 16.63
CA SER A 16 14.90 52.98 17.38
C SER A 16 14.72 53.65 18.75
N SER A 17 13.47 53.67 19.22
CA SER A 17 13.02 53.74 20.63
C SER A 17 13.31 54.99 21.48
N LEU A 18 12.37 55.22 22.42
CA LEU A 18 12.37 56.01 23.68
C LEU A 18 11.23 57.07 23.72
N ILE A 19 10.53 57.37 24.83
CA ILE A 19 10.00 56.53 25.94
C ILE A 19 8.97 57.39 26.77
N ALA A 20 7.94 56.74 27.35
CA ALA A 20 7.16 57.11 28.56
C ALA A 20 6.16 58.32 28.67
N CYS A 21 4.99 57.97 29.26
CA CYS A 21 4.17 58.64 30.31
C CYS A 21 3.30 59.91 30.05
N GLY A 22 2.10 59.89 30.67
CA GLY A 22 1.20 61.04 30.88
C GLY A 22 -0.29 60.69 30.92
N ASP A 23 -0.88 60.58 32.12
CA ASP A 23 -2.31 60.36 32.40
C ASP A 23 -3.10 61.72 32.32
N ASP A 24 -4.42 61.89 32.56
CA ASP A 24 -5.37 61.18 33.43
C ASP A 24 -6.86 61.54 33.13
N GLU A 25 -7.82 60.80 33.73
CA GLU A 25 -9.24 61.15 34.01
C GLU A 25 -10.25 61.52 32.86
N SER A 26 -11.58 61.29 32.95
CA SER A 26 -12.47 60.80 34.04
C SER A 26 -13.80 60.16 33.56
N ASN A 27 -14.48 59.47 34.51
CA ASN A 27 -15.93 59.23 34.67
C ASN A 27 -16.69 58.07 33.95
N ASN A 28 -17.31 57.27 34.82
CA ASN A 28 -18.44 56.32 34.65
C ASN A 28 -19.48 56.71 35.75
N PRO A 29 -20.78 56.35 35.68
CA PRO A 29 -21.21 55.19 36.50
C PRO A 29 -22.43 54.38 36.00
N ILE A 30 -22.23 53.06 35.93
CA ILE A 30 -23.01 51.97 36.57
C ILE A 30 -24.44 52.30 37.08
N ALA A 31 -25.42 51.49 36.64
CA ALA A 31 -26.50 50.98 37.49
C ALA A 31 -26.96 49.59 37.00
N ASN A 32 -27.14 48.63 37.91
CA ASN A 32 -27.86 47.37 37.72
C ASN A 32 -29.14 47.42 38.54
N ASP A 33 -30.14 46.61 38.21
CA ASP A 33 -31.14 46.13 39.18
C ASP A 33 -31.64 44.72 38.83
N VAL A 34 -32.00 43.94 39.85
CA VAL A 34 -32.45 42.54 39.78
C VAL A 34 -33.42 42.28 40.95
N GLU A 35 -34.61 41.70 40.67
CA GLU A 35 -35.50 40.90 41.55
C GLU A 35 -36.91 40.80 40.91
N SER A 36 -37.91 40.03 41.38
CA SER A 36 -37.99 38.60 41.73
C SER A 36 -39.49 38.17 41.84
N SER A 37 -39.80 36.99 42.40
CA SER A 37 -41.14 36.33 42.58
C SER A 37 -41.96 36.02 41.28
N SER A 38 -42.59 34.87 41.04
CA SER A 38 -43.35 33.84 41.83
C SER A 38 -44.81 34.23 42.13
N SER A 39 -45.85 33.39 42.02
CA SER A 39 -45.99 31.91 41.84
C SER A 39 -47.25 31.56 40.97
N GLU A 40 -48.01 30.43 40.98
CA GLU A 40 -48.06 29.16 41.77
C GLU A 40 -48.89 28.02 41.07
N ILE A 41 -48.41 26.77 41.14
CA ILE A 41 -49.06 25.42 41.32
C ILE A 41 -50.40 25.01 40.63
N GLN A 42 -50.37 23.85 39.92
CA GLN A 42 -51.17 22.59 40.10
C GLN A 42 -50.77 21.62 38.94
N ASP A 43 -50.16 20.43 39.11
CA ASP A 43 -50.40 19.22 39.92
C ASP A 43 -51.27 18.15 39.21
N ASP A 44 -50.66 16.98 38.94
CA ASP A 44 -51.29 15.63 39.04
C ASP A 44 -50.23 14.50 38.87
N ASP A 45 -50.48 13.35 39.50
CA ASP A 45 -49.61 12.14 39.62
C ASP A 45 -49.35 11.39 38.26
N ASP A 46 -48.54 10.33 38.08
CA ASP A 46 -48.05 9.20 38.92
C ASP A 46 -46.94 8.38 38.16
N LYS A 47 -46.20 7.34 38.61
CA LYS A 47 -45.99 6.63 39.90
C LYS A 47 -44.59 5.92 39.96
N SER A 48 -44.18 5.48 41.16
CA SER A 48 -43.29 4.36 41.59
C SER A 48 -42.65 3.39 40.55
N SER A 49 -41.48 2.76 40.74
CA SER A 49 -40.25 2.90 41.58
C SER A 49 -39.20 1.87 41.01
N ASP A 50 -38.16 1.26 41.61
CA ASP A 50 -37.44 1.13 42.92
C ASP A 50 -36.07 0.43 42.58
N SER A 51 -35.03 0.24 43.41
CA SER A 51 -34.68 0.63 44.79
C SER A 51 -33.15 0.62 44.99
N LYS A 52 -32.66 1.32 46.05
CA LYS A 52 -31.52 1.01 46.97
C LYS A 52 -30.20 0.43 46.41
N SER A 53 -28.99 1.00 46.57
CA SER A 53 -28.29 1.75 47.66
C SER A 53 -27.60 0.92 48.75
N VAL A 54 -26.27 1.11 48.93
CA VAL A 54 -25.39 0.97 50.15
C VAL A 54 -23.93 1.08 49.63
N LYS A 55 -23.06 2.03 50.00
CA LYS A 55 -22.28 2.24 51.27
C LYS A 55 -21.30 1.08 51.58
N SER A 56 -20.04 1.27 52.02
CA SER A 56 -19.25 2.47 52.41
C SER A 56 -17.74 2.14 52.56
N SER A 57 -16.87 3.18 52.59
CA SER A 57 -15.59 3.29 53.37
C SER A 57 -14.44 2.26 53.17
N SER A 58 -13.14 2.61 53.25
CA SER A 58 -12.41 3.91 53.35
C SER A 58 -10.88 3.72 53.29
N SER A 59 -10.13 4.79 52.96
CA SER A 59 -8.71 5.07 53.35
C SER A 59 -7.60 4.12 52.80
N GLU A 60 -6.32 4.50 52.68
CA GLU A 60 -5.53 5.66 53.18
C GLU A 60 -4.88 6.53 52.08
N LYS A 61 -4.00 7.49 52.46
CA LYS A 61 -3.60 8.65 51.64
C LYS A 61 -2.22 9.25 52.00
N ALA A 62 -1.28 9.29 51.04
CA ALA A 62 -0.04 10.09 51.03
C ALA A 62 0.44 10.21 49.56
N ALA A 63 0.82 11.33 48.92
CA ALA A 63 1.27 12.68 49.32
C ALA A 63 2.70 12.68 49.93
N ILE A 64 3.67 13.54 49.57
CA ILE A 64 3.65 15.00 49.34
C ILE A 64 4.90 15.46 48.51
N LYS A 65 4.76 16.51 47.67
CA LYS A 65 5.81 17.38 47.01
C LYS A 65 6.80 16.70 46.04
N SER A 66 7.31 17.28 44.93
CA SER A 66 7.41 18.65 44.36
C SER A 66 8.58 19.55 44.81
N SER A 67 9.56 19.77 43.92
CA SER A 67 10.55 20.86 44.01
C SER A 67 11.19 21.16 42.64
N ASP A 68 10.98 22.36 42.11
CA ASP A 68 11.80 22.93 41.03
C ASP A 68 13.23 23.25 41.49
N SER A 69 14.21 23.26 40.57
CA SER A 69 14.94 24.51 40.26
C SER A 69 16.14 24.36 39.30
N GLN A 70 16.10 25.20 38.26
CA GLN A 70 17.20 26.00 37.68
C GLN A 70 18.36 25.35 36.87
N LYS A 71 18.59 26.00 35.72
CA LYS A 71 19.76 25.91 34.82
C LYS A 71 21.10 26.18 35.53
N LYS A 72 22.21 25.76 34.88
CA LYS A 72 23.26 26.73 34.52
C LYS A 72 24.03 26.39 33.23
N GLU A 73 24.48 27.45 32.57
CA GLU A 73 25.39 27.53 31.41
C GLU A 73 26.87 27.52 31.93
N SER A 74 27.98 27.45 31.17
CA SER A 74 28.32 27.53 29.74
C SER A 74 29.78 27.05 29.47
N ASN A 75 30.28 27.22 28.22
CA ASN A 75 31.65 27.06 27.69
C ASN A 75 32.05 25.62 27.26
N SER A 76 32.62 25.33 26.07
CA SER A 76 33.57 26.01 25.14
C SER A 76 35.04 25.96 25.62
N SER A 77 36.07 25.64 24.80
CA SER A 77 36.21 25.30 23.36
C SER A 77 37.39 24.28 23.18
N SER A 78 38.03 23.93 22.04
CA SER A 78 38.19 24.50 20.68
C SER A 78 38.58 23.45 19.60
N SER A 79 39.05 23.93 18.43
CA SER A 79 39.69 23.24 17.28
C SER A 79 41.12 22.71 17.59
N GLU A 80 41.84 21.91 16.75
CA GLU A 80 42.24 22.02 15.31
C GLU A 80 42.51 20.62 14.68
N THR A 81 42.22 20.23 13.42
CA THR A 81 42.35 20.73 12.02
C THR A 81 43.67 20.47 11.27
N LYS A 82 43.61 19.61 10.24
CA LYS A 82 44.34 19.58 8.93
C LYS A 82 43.68 18.47 8.06
N LYS A 83 43.31 18.61 6.76
CA LYS A 83 43.93 19.14 5.52
C LYS A 83 45.19 18.38 5.05
N SER A 84 45.42 18.10 3.75
CA SER A 84 44.61 18.05 2.50
C SER A 84 45.56 17.87 1.29
N SER A 85 45.17 17.20 0.19
CA SER A 85 45.68 17.52 -1.16
C SER A 85 45.00 16.74 -2.30
N ASP A 86 44.94 17.37 -3.49
CA ASP A 86 44.37 16.87 -4.74
C ASP A 86 45.45 16.40 -5.75
N ALA A 87 45.03 15.66 -6.79
CA ALA A 87 45.75 15.52 -8.06
C ALA A 87 44.75 15.33 -9.23
N LYS A 88 45.17 15.63 -10.49
CA LYS A 88 44.26 15.82 -11.65
C LYS A 88 44.96 15.47 -12.98
N SER A 89 44.15 15.20 -14.03
CA SER A 89 44.54 14.93 -15.44
C SER A 89 44.95 13.48 -15.75
N GLY A 90 44.65 12.89 -16.92
CA GLY A 90 43.75 13.30 -18.02
C GLY A 90 44.21 12.84 -19.41
N THR A 91 43.27 12.64 -20.37
CA THR A 91 43.50 12.27 -21.80
C THR A 91 44.11 10.86 -22.04
N GLU A 92 44.00 10.16 -23.18
CA GLU A 92 43.43 10.42 -24.53
C GLU A 92 42.48 9.28 -25.01
N SER A 93 41.95 9.40 -26.23
CA SER A 93 41.15 8.39 -26.95
C SER A 93 41.96 7.64 -28.02
N SER A 94 41.60 6.39 -28.34
CA SER A 94 41.32 5.94 -29.73
C SER A 94 41.09 4.41 -29.89
N SER A 95 40.32 4.10 -30.94
CA SER A 95 40.11 2.85 -31.68
C SER A 95 40.97 1.60 -31.39
N SER A 96 40.33 0.43 -31.40
CA SER A 96 40.34 -0.46 -32.59
C SER A 96 39.36 -1.62 -32.48
N SER A 97 39.00 -2.22 -33.62
CA SER A 97 38.00 -3.30 -33.72
C SER A 97 38.65 -4.66 -33.97
N ALA A 98 38.22 -5.69 -33.23
CA ALA A 98 38.44 -7.09 -33.60
C ALA A 98 37.24 -7.95 -33.16
N LYS A 99 36.80 -8.88 -34.01
CA LYS A 99 35.77 -9.87 -33.67
C LYS A 99 36.42 -11.12 -33.09
N SER A 100 35.83 -11.67 -32.04
CA SER A 100 35.85 -13.11 -31.78
C SER A 100 34.50 -13.54 -31.20
N SER A 101 34.09 -14.76 -31.53
CA SER A 101 32.74 -15.27 -31.27
C SER A 101 32.71 -16.27 -30.12
N SER A 102 31.71 -16.17 -29.25
CA SER A 102 31.22 -17.30 -28.45
C SER A 102 29.70 -17.20 -28.30
N SER A 103 29.02 -18.33 -28.48
CA SER A 103 27.57 -18.46 -28.38
C SER A 103 27.11 -18.71 -26.95
N SER A 104 26.03 -18.06 -26.50
CA SER A 104 25.39 -18.36 -25.22
C SER A 104 23.86 -18.18 -25.26
N SER A 105 23.18 -19.23 -25.70
CA SER A 105 21.86 -19.69 -25.20
C SER A 105 20.83 -18.64 -24.74
N ASP A 106 19.90 -18.28 -25.62
CA ASP A 106 18.58 -17.79 -25.20
C ASP A 106 17.80 -18.89 -24.46
N LYS A 107 17.34 -18.60 -23.22
CA LYS A 107 16.13 -19.17 -22.56
C LYS A 107 16.02 -18.76 -21.07
N ASN A 108 15.20 -17.76 -20.77
CA ASN A 108 13.95 -17.92 -19.99
C ASN A 108 13.37 -16.56 -19.57
N ALA A 109 12.50 -16.00 -20.42
CA ALA A 109 11.65 -14.86 -20.08
C ALA A 109 10.30 -15.04 -20.82
N SER A 110 9.42 -15.91 -20.32
CA SER A 110 8.21 -16.30 -21.06
C SER A 110 7.02 -16.87 -20.27
N SER A 111 7.14 -17.26 -18.98
CA SER A 111 6.03 -17.91 -18.27
C SER A 111 4.92 -16.93 -17.87
N SER A 112 5.23 -15.94 -17.04
CA SER A 112 4.26 -14.95 -16.53
C SER A 112 3.51 -14.23 -17.66
N SER A 113 4.22 -13.77 -18.68
CA SER A 113 3.64 -13.10 -19.86
C SER A 113 2.79 -14.02 -20.74
N SER A 114 2.91 -15.35 -20.62
CA SER A 114 2.02 -16.31 -21.28
C SER A 114 0.73 -16.56 -20.47
N GLU A 115 0.82 -16.60 -19.15
CA GLU A 115 -0.31 -16.80 -18.24
C GLU A 115 -1.28 -15.61 -18.31
N ILE A 116 -0.76 -14.38 -18.27
CA ILE A 116 -1.56 -13.14 -18.40
C ILE A 116 -2.26 -13.08 -19.76
N LYS A 117 -1.57 -13.44 -20.85
CA LYS A 117 -2.17 -13.47 -22.20
C LYS A 117 -3.23 -14.55 -22.34
N THR A 118 -3.02 -15.72 -21.73
CA THR A 118 -4.03 -16.80 -21.68
C THR A 118 -5.24 -16.39 -20.85
N TYR A 119 -5.03 -15.68 -19.73
CA TYR A 119 -6.10 -15.14 -18.91
C TYR A 119 -6.93 -14.09 -19.68
N ALA A 120 -6.28 -13.05 -20.19
CA ALA A 120 -6.95 -11.99 -20.93
C ALA A 120 -7.72 -12.54 -22.15
N ALA A 121 -7.15 -13.49 -22.90
CA ALA A 121 -7.82 -14.12 -24.05
C ALA A 121 -9.08 -14.94 -23.70
N SER A 122 -9.32 -15.26 -22.43
CA SER A 122 -10.54 -15.95 -22.00
C SER A 122 -11.75 -15.00 -21.88
N LYS A 123 -11.54 -13.80 -21.31
CA LYS A 123 -12.59 -12.81 -21.00
C LYS A 123 -12.63 -11.62 -21.95
N VAL A 124 -11.48 -11.17 -22.44
CA VAL A 124 -11.36 -10.14 -23.47
C VAL A 124 -11.48 -10.78 -24.85
N LYS A 125 -12.11 -10.10 -25.82
CA LYS A 125 -12.11 -10.53 -27.23
C LYS A 125 -11.05 -9.78 -28.02
N PRO A 126 -10.48 -10.34 -29.11
CA PRO A 126 -9.61 -9.59 -30.01
C PRO A 126 -10.34 -8.35 -30.57
N SER A 127 -9.63 -7.23 -30.71
CA SER A 127 -10.21 -6.01 -31.29
C SER A 127 -10.83 -6.27 -32.67
N GLY A 128 -12.11 -5.90 -32.84
CA GLY A 128 -12.89 -6.10 -34.06
C GLY A 128 -13.78 -7.35 -34.07
N THR A 129 -14.03 -7.97 -32.92
CA THR A 129 -14.98 -9.09 -32.74
C THR A 129 -16.44 -8.63 -32.74
N TYR A 130 -16.73 -7.47 -32.14
CA TYR A 130 -18.09 -6.91 -32.07
C TYR A 130 -18.39 -5.96 -33.24
N ASP A 131 -19.45 -6.23 -34.00
CA ASP A 131 -19.89 -5.36 -35.12
C ASP A 131 -20.54 -4.07 -34.59
N CYS A 132 -19.90 -2.93 -34.87
CA CYS A 132 -20.38 -1.58 -34.51
C CYS A 132 -21.67 -1.13 -35.24
N LYS A 133 -22.23 -1.95 -36.14
CA LYS A 133 -23.60 -1.79 -36.66
C LYS A 133 -24.67 -2.38 -35.75
N LYS A 134 -24.28 -3.29 -34.85
CA LYS A 134 -25.15 -3.99 -33.90
C LYS A 134 -24.95 -3.48 -32.47
N TYR A 135 -23.70 -3.18 -32.11
CA TYR A 135 -23.31 -2.70 -30.78
C TYR A 135 -22.85 -1.24 -30.87
N LYS A 136 -22.95 -0.48 -29.76
CA LYS A 136 -22.38 0.87 -29.70
C LYS A 136 -20.86 0.73 -29.59
N CYS A 137 -20.11 1.41 -30.44
CA CYS A 137 -18.65 1.49 -30.33
C CYS A 137 -18.22 2.93 -30.05
N PHE A 138 -17.17 3.11 -29.24
CA PHE A 138 -16.50 4.40 -29.10
C PHE A 138 -15.68 4.76 -30.35
N THR A 139 -15.38 6.05 -30.52
CA THR A 139 -14.28 6.44 -31.42
C THR A 139 -12.95 5.86 -30.93
N THR A 140 -12.12 5.42 -31.87
CA THR A 140 -10.77 4.89 -31.62
C THR A 140 -9.67 5.82 -32.17
N GLU A 141 -10.03 7.03 -32.60
CA GLU A 141 -9.15 8.02 -33.24
C GLU A 141 -7.95 8.47 -32.38
N TYR A 142 -8.09 8.35 -31.06
CA TYR A 142 -7.13 8.83 -30.06
C TYR A 142 -6.28 7.71 -29.44
N LEU A 143 -6.64 6.45 -29.67
CA LEU A 143 -5.88 5.29 -29.20
C LEU A 143 -4.51 5.22 -29.90
N ASN A 144 -3.56 4.46 -29.35
CA ASN A 144 -2.29 4.23 -30.03
C ASN A 144 -2.53 3.52 -31.37
N GLN A 145 -2.37 4.25 -32.48
CA GLN A 145 -2.75 3.76 -33.81
C GLN A 145 -1.83 2.62 -34.31
N LYS A 146 -0.60 2.53 -33.78
CA LYS A 146 0.33 1.44 -34.10
C LYS A 146 -0.16 0.14 -33.46
N MET A 147 -0.47 0.18 -32.16
CA MET A 147 -1.03 -0.96 -31.41
C MET A 147 -2.41 -1.38 -31.93
N LEU A 148 -3.24 -0.43 -32.35
CA LEU A 148 -4.54 -0.70 -32.97
C LEU A 148 -4.41 -1.38 -34.33
N ALA A 149 -3.41 -1.02 -35.14
CA ALA A 149 -3.11 -1.67 -36.41
C ALA A 149 -2.41 -3.02 -36.26
N ALA A 150 -1.63 -3.22 -35.18
CA ALA A 150 -1.00 -4.49 -34.84
C ALA A 150 -1.97 -5.51 -34.22
N GLY A 151 -3.08 -5.05 -33.64
CA GLY A 151 -4.07 -5.88 -32.96
C GLY A 151 -3.76 -6.13 -31.48
N ASP A 152 -2.88 -5.32 -30.87
CA ASP A 152 -2.49 -5.45 -29.45
C ASP A 152 -3.60 -5.05 -28.48
N TYR A 153 -4.60 -4.29 -28.94
CA TYR A 153 -5.83 -4.04 -28.18
C TYR A 153 -6.77 -5.24 -28.22
N GLY A 154 -7.32 -5.56 -27.05
CA GLY A 154 -8.55 -6.33 -26.94
C GLY A 154 -9.79 -5.44 -26.86
N GLU A 155 -10.94 -6.06 -26.66
CA GLU A 155 -12.22 -5.39 -26.42
C GLU A 155 -13.17 -6.20 -25.53
N ILE A 156 -14.10 -5.49 -24.90
CA ILE A 156 -15.19 -6.03 -24.09
C ILE A 156 -16.51 -5.43 -24.54
N LEU A 157 -17.60 -6.15 -24.28
CA LEU A 157 -18.97 -5.66 -24.36
C LEU A 157 -19.49 -5.44 -22.94
N ASP A 158 -19.95 -4.23 -22.63
CA ASP A 158 -20.82 -4.00 -21.48
C ASP A 158 -22.25 -4.37 -21.88
N GLU A 159 -22.73 -5.50 -21.39
CA GLU A 159 -24.05 -6.03 -21.74
C GLU A 159 -25.20 -5.16 -21.19
N ARG A 160 -24.93 -4.26 -20.24
CA ARG A 160 -25.93 -3.41 -19.58
C ARG A 160 -26.45 -2.30 -20.51
N ASP A 161 -25.59 -1.75 -21.35
CA ASP A 161 -25.92 -0.66 -22.29
C ASP A 161 -25.58 -0.98 -23.76
N ASN A 162 -24.97 -2.15 -24.02
CA ASN A 162 -24.44 -2.60 -25.31
C ASN A 162 -23.28 -1.74 -25.86
N GLN A 163 -22.48 -1.13 -24.97
CA GLN A 163 -21.27 -0.38 -25.30
C GLN A 163 -20.05 -1.29 -25.36
N VAL A 164 -19.31 -1.23 -26.47
CA VAL A 164 -18.03 -1.89 -26.67
C VAL A 164 -16.90 -0.92 -26.36
N TYR A 165 -15.95 -1.37 -25.52
CA TYR A 165 -14.76 -0.61 -25.11
C TYR A 165 -13.49 -1.37 -25.51
N LYS A 166 -12.46 -0.65 -25.97
CA LYS A 166 -11.11 -1.21 -26.17
C LYS A 166 -10.38 -1.35 -24.83
N THR A 167 -9.56 -2.39 -24.73
CA THR A 167 -8.81 -2.75 -23.52
C THR A 167 -7.35 -3.06 -23.86
N VAL A 168 -6.43 -2.74 -22.96
CA VAL A 168 -4.99 -2.95 -23.13
C VAL A 168 -4.42 -3.70 -21.92
N ILE A 169 -3.36 -4.49 -22.12
CA ILE A 169 -2.65 -5.20 -21.04
C ILE A 169 -1.42 -4.37 -20.68
N ILE A 170 -1.31 -3.96 -19.41
CA ILE A 170 -0.15 -3.23 -18.88
C ILE A 170 0.37 -4.03 -17.68
N ASP A 171 1.59 -4.55 -17.80
CA ASP A 171 2.15 -5.59 -16.91
C ASP A 171 1.22 -6.81 -16.80
N ASP A 172 0.55 -7.03 -15.66
CA ASP A 172 -0.42 -8.11 -15.44
C ASP A 172 -1.89 -7.65 -15.38
N GLN A 173 -2.16 -6.35 -15.46
CA GLN A 173 -3.50 -5.79 -15.38
C GLN A 173 -4.06 -5.52 -16.77
N VAL A 174 -5.34 -5.89 -16.98
CA VAL A 174 -6.09 -5.50 -18.18
C VAL A 174 -6.89 -4.24 -17.85
N TRP A 175 -6.56 -3.14 -18.51
CA TRP A 175 -7.20 -1.84 -18.32
C TRP A 175 -8.16 -1.54 -19.47
N MET A 176 -9.26 -0.82 -19.20
CA MET A 176 -9.97 -0.12 -20.27
C MET A 176 -9.05 0.99 -20.81
N ALA A 177 -8.81 1.02 -22.12
CA ALA A 177 -8.10 2.12 -22.78
C ALA A 177 -9.00 3.35 -22.98
N GLN A 178 -10.29 3.21 -22.66
CA GLN A 178 -11.35 4.18 -22.89
C GLN A 178 -12.08 4.42 -21.55
N ASN A 179 -12.65 5.60 -21.38
CA ASN A 179 -13.40 5.91 -20.15
C ASN A 179 -14.82 5.33 -20.24
N LEU A 180 -15.37 4.92 -19.09
CA LEU A 180 -16.68 4.30 -19.01
C LEU A 180 -17.81 5.29 -19.37
N ASN A 181 -18.78 4.83 -20.15
CA ASN A 181 -19.92 5.63 -20.65
C ASN A 181 -21.30 5.17 -20.12
N TYR A 182 -21.32 4.27 -19.14
CA TYR A 182 -22.53 3.70 -18.59
C TYR A 182 -23.39 4.77 -17.90
N GLU A 183 -24.68 4.86 -18.23
CA GLU A 183 -25.56 5.89 -17.70
C GLU A 183 -26.12 5.53 -16.32
N THR A 184 -25.84 6.38 -15.33
CA THR A 184 -26.46 6.37 -14.00
C THR A 184 -27.06 7.73 -13.64
N ALA A 185 -27.99 7.76 -12.70
CA ALA A 185 -28.69 8.98 -12.25
C ALA A 185 -27.79 10.10 -11.70
N TYR A 186 -26.53 9.79 -11.40
CA TYR A 186 -25.51 10.72 -10.87
C TYR A 186 -24.25 10.76 -11.76
N SER A 187 -24.44 10.45 -13.05
CA SER A 187 -23.46 10.60 -14.13
C SER A 187 -23.89 11.71 -15.09
N TYR A 188 -22.92 12.42 -15.66
CA TYR A 188 -23.13 13.62 -16.47
C TYR A 188 -22.46 13.49 -17.82
N CYS A 189 -23.05 14.16 -18.80
CA CYS A 189 -22.64 14.15 -20.20
C CYS A 189 -22.65 15.56 -20.80
N THR A 190 -21.85 15.77 -21.84
CA THR A 190 -21.79 17.00 -22.66
C THR A 190 -22.19 16.64 -24.08
N ASP A 191 -23.41 17.03 -24.50
CA ASP A 191 -23.94 16.79 -25.85
C ASP A 191 -23.58 15.37 -26.37
N ASP A 192 -23.05 15.23 -27.59
CA ASP A 192 -22.60 13.94 -28.14
C ASP A 192 -21.16 13.55 -27.73
N ASP A 193 -20.40 14.43 -27.06
CA ASP A 193 -18.96 14.28 -26.74
C ASP A 193 -18.66 13.09 -25.80
N CYS A 194 -19.67 12.55 -25.12
CA CYS A 194 -19.53 11.33 -24.32
C CYS A 194 -19.06 10.13 -25.14
N ALA A 195 -19.41 10.04 -26.43
CA ALA A 195 -18.92 8.98 -27.34
C ALA A 195 -17.40 9.06 -27.63
N LYS A 196 -16.73 10.11 -27.10
CA LYS A 196 -15.29 10.33 -27.13
C LYS A 196 -14.67 10.26 -25.74
N TYR A 197 -15.16 11.07 -24.79
CA TYR A 197 -14.53 11.25 -23.48
C TYR A 197 -15.02 10.31 -22.36
N GLY A 198 -16.13 9.59 -22.57
CA GLY A 198 -16.86 8.88 -21.52
C GLY A 198 -17.75 9.82 -20.69
N ARG A 199 -18.37 9.26 -19.66
CA ARG A 199 -19.20 10.01 -18.70
C ARG A 199 -18.42 10.46 -17.48
N TYR A 200 -18.96 11.48 -16.81
CA TYR A 200 -18.41 12.07 -15.58
C TYR A 200 -19.31 11.69 -14.41
N TYR A 201 -18.77 11.01 -13.41
CA TYR A 201 -19.51 10.43 -12.30
C TYR A 201 -19.22 11.20 -11.01
N LEU A 202 -20.25 11.51 -10.21
CA LEU A 202 -20.02 11.81 -8.79
C LEU A 202 -19.39 10.59 -8.11
N TRP A 203 -18.56 10.80 -7.09
CA TRP A 203 -17.81 9.68 -6.51
C TRP A 203 -18.72 8.58 -5.94
N SER A 204 -19.85 8.94 -5.31
CA SER A 204 -20.89 7.99 -4.86
C SER A 204 -21.48 7.14 -5.99
N ALA A 205 -21.54 7.69 -7.21
CA ALA A 205 -21.98 7.00 -8.41
C ALA A 205 -20.88 6.10 -8.97
N ALA A 206 -19.61 6.54 -8.89
CA ALA A 206 -18.46 5.75 -9.31
C ALA A 206 -18.29 4.48 -8.46
N VAL A 207 -18.44 4.58 -7.13
CA VAL A 207 -18.41 3.42 -6.21
C VAL A 207 -19.73 2.65 -6.13
N ASP A 208 -20.78 3.15 -6.80
CA ASP A 208 -22.18 2.67 -6.77
C ASP A 208 -22.70 2.32 -5.36
N ARG A 209 -22.52 3.25 -4.41
CA ARG A 209 -22.94 3.06 -3.00
C ARG A 209 -23.76 4.22 -2.46
N LYS A 210 -24.96 3.90 -2.00
CA LYS A 210 -25.84 4.77 -1.22
C LYS A 210 -25.25 5.04 0.16
N GLY A 211 -25.28 6.27 0.63
CA GLY A 211 -24.66 6.70 1.89
C GLY A 211 -23.19 7.12 1.74
N CYS A 212 -22.66 7.15 0.51
CA CYS A 212 -21.27 7.49 0.20
C CYS A 212 -21.14 8.82 -0.57
N GLU A 213 -22.14 9.68 -0.43
CA GLU A 213 -22.21 11.03 -1.02
C GLU A 213 -21.24 12.00 -0.32
N HIS A 214 -21.01 13.17 -0.93
CA HIS A 214 -20.22 14.23 -0.31
C HIS A 214 -20.82 14.67 1.03
N GLY A 215 -20.03 14.56 2.10
CA GLY A 215 -20.43 14.79 3.49
C GLY A 215 -20.48 13.50 4.33
N ASN A 216 -20.52 12.32 3.70
CA ASN A 216 -20.55 11.01 4.35
C ASN A 216 -19.22 10.25 4.17
N PHE A 217 -18.80 9.51 5.20
CA PHE A 217 -17.65 8.59 5.13
C PHE A 217 -18.14 7.18 4.77
N CYS A 218 -17.50 6.52 3.80
CA CYS A 218 -17.96 5.28 3.17
C CYS A 218 -17.03 4.11 3.50
N SER A 219 -17.54 3.11 4.23
CA SER A 219 -16.82 1.85 4.40
C SER A 219 -16.92 1.01 3.12
N LEU A 220 -15.80 0.93 2.40
CA LEU A 220 -15.65 0.18 1.15
C LEU A 220 -14.78 -1.06 1.34
N PRO A 221 -15.07 -2.17 0.63
CA PRO A 221 -14.16 -3.31 0.54
C PRO A 221 -12.92 -2.95 -0.31
N PRO A 222 -11.81 -3.71 -0.21
CA PRO A 222 -10.57 -3.42 -0.94
C PRO A 222 -10.68 -3.41 -2.48
N SER A 223 -11.70 -4.07 -3.05
CA SER A 223 -12.02 -4.01 -4.48
C SER A 223 -13.50 -3.65 -4.65
N VAL A 224 -13.78 -2.61 -5.43
CA VAL A 224 -15.10 -2.00 -5.56
C VAL A 224 -15.52 -2.02 -7.02
N GLN A 225 -16.35 -2.99 -7.42
CA GLN A 225 -16.93 -3.01 -8.78
C GLN A 225 -17.50 -1.63 -9.14
N GLY A 226 -18.37 -1.10 -8.26
CA GLY A 226 -19.01 0.19 -8.46
C GLY A 226 -19.75 0.26 -9.79
N VAL A 227 -19.55 1.34 -10.52
CA VAL A 227 -20.20 1.56 -11.82
C VAL A 227 -19.67 0.65 -12.96
N CYS A 228 -18.55 -0.05 -12.76
CA CYS A 228 -17.94 -0.92 -13.78
C CYS A 228 -18.78 -2.18 -14.10
N PRO A 229 -18.64 -2.76 -15.30
CA PRO A 229 -19.33 -4.00 -15.67
C PRO A 229 -18.86 -5.19 -14.81
N ALA A 230 -19.63 -6.28 -14.79
CA ALA A 230 -19.26 -7.46 -14.02
C ALA A 230 -17.92 -8.06 -14.50
N GLY A 231 -17.04 -8.44 -13.57
CA GLY A 231 -15.67 -8.86 -13.88
C GLY A 231 -14.70 -7.68 -14.09
N TRP A 232 -15.09 -6.46 -13.73
CA TRP A 232 -14.28 -5.23 -13.77
C TRP A 232 -14.61 -4.37 -12.55
N HIS A 233 -13.67 -3.53 -12.12
CA HIS A 233 -13.88 -2.64 -10.98
C HIS A 233 -13.29 -1.24 -11.13
N LEU A 234 -13.75 -0.34 -10.26
CA LEU A 234 -13.20 1.01 -10.09
C LEU A 234 -11.83 0.88 -9.41
N PRO A 235 -10.71 1.19 -10.09
CA PRO A 235 -9.38 0.91 -9.56
C PRO A 235 -9.12 1.68 -8.27
N SER A 236 -8.44 1.02 -7.34
CA SER A 236 -7.93 1.65 -6.12
C SER A 236 -6.84 2.66 -6.44
N LYS A 237 -6.53 3.53 -5.47
CA LYS A 237 -5.32 4.36 -5.47
C LYS A 237 -4.08 3.54 -5.78
N ASP A 238 -3.95 2.38 -5.16
CA ASP A 238 -2.71 1.62 -5.13
C ASP A 238 -2.51 0.82 -6.44
N GLU A 239 -3.58 0.49 -7.14
CA GLU A 239 -3.53 0.03 -8.53
C GLU A 239 -3.16 1.12 -9.53
N TYR A 240 -3.59 2.37 -9.32
CA TYR A 240 -3.09 3.50 -10.10
C TYR A 240 -1.60 3.76 -9.82
N LEU A 241 -1.16 3.69 -8.55
CA LEU A 241 0.26 3.76 -8.21
C LEU A 241 1.07 2.64 -8.89
N ARG A 242 0.54 1.42 -8.90
CA ARG A 242 1.16 0.27 -9.60
C ARG A 242 1.22 0.48 -11.12
N LEU A 243 0.16 0.98 -11.75
CA LEU A 243 0.16 1.37 -13.16
C LEU A 243 1.26 2.40 -13.43
N PHE A 244 1.41 3.40 -12.58
CA PHE A 244 2.45 4.42 -12.75
C PHE A 244 3.85 3.81 -12.61
N ASP A 245 4.16 3.07 -11.54
CA ASP A 245 5.48 2.45 -11.34
C ASP A 245 5.87 1.45 -12.46
N ASN A 246 4.89 0.74 -13.03
CA ASN A 246 5.09 -0.17 -14.17
C ASN A 246 5.37 0.55 -15.50
N VAL A 247 4.97 1.82 -15.62
CA VAL A 247 5.27 2.70 -16.76
C VAL A 247 6.55 3.52 -16.51
N GLY A 248 6.82 3.90 -15.27
CA GLY A 248 8.06 4.54 -14.84
C GLY A 248 8.00 4.97 -13.38
N LYS A 249 9.15 4.91 -12.69
CA LYS A 249 9.26 5.13 -11.25
C LYS A 249 8.46 6.35 -10.75
N TYR A 250 7.54 6.10 -9.84
CA TYR A 250 6.77 7.11 -9.16
C TYR A 250 7.54 7.71 -7.96
N GLY A 251 7.20 8.93 -7.55
CA GLY A 251 7.68 9.53 -6.29
C GLY A 251 9.15 9.98 -6.20
N GLY A 252 9.94 9.93 -7.26
CA GLY A 252 11.33 10.39 -7.30
C GLY A 252 11.55 11.78 -7.93
N THR A 253 12.81 12.23 -7.98
CA THR A 253 13.24 13.42 -8.73
C THR A 253 13.32 13.20 -10.25
N ASN A 254 13.02 11.98 -10.71
CA ASN A 254 13.28 11.50 -12.07
C ASN A 254 12.01 10.91 -12.73
N ASN A 255 10.82 11.37 -12.32
CA ASN A 255 9.50 10.89 -12.81
C ASN A 255 9.19 11.40 -14.25
N GLU A 256 10.21 11.57 -15.08
CA GLU A 256 10.24 12.60 -16.13
C GLU A 256 9.46 12.28 -17.40
N PHE A 257 8.76 11.14 -17.51
CA PHE A 257 8.02 10.76 -18.73
C PHE A 257 6.68 10.02 -18.53
N VAL A 258 6.30 9.60 -17.31
CA VAL A 258 5.11 8.74 -17.06
C VAL A 258 3.81 9.32 -17.64
N ALA A 259 3.67 10.65 -17.70
CA ALA A 259 2.54 11.28 -18.39
C ALA A 259 2.58 11.06 -19.91
N ALA A 260 3.72 11.26 -20.57
CA ALA A 260 3.85 11.14 -22.03
C ALA A 260 3.59 9.69 -22.53
N GLU A 261 3.89 8.71 -21.67
CA GLU A 261 3.62 7.28 -21.94
C GLU A 261 2.16 6.84 -21.71
N LEU A 262 1.37 7.65 -21.00
CA LEU A 262 -0.05 7.38 -20.69
C LEU A 262 -1.03 8.30 -21.44
N ARG A 263 -0.60 9.49 -21.88
CA ARG A 263 -1.43 10.45 -22.63
C ARG A 263 -1.72 9.91 -24.03
N ALA A 264 -2.98 9.97 -24.44
CA ALA A 264 -3.42 9.66 -25.79
C ALA A 264 -2.62 10.41 -26.87
N GLN A 265 -2.34 9.73 -27.99
CA GLN A 265 -1.57 10.29 -29.12
C GLN A 265 -2.21 11.52 -29.77
N ARG A 266 -3.48 11.83 -29.45
CA ARG A 266 -4.24 12.97 -30.01
C ARG A 266 -5.22 13.56 -28.99
N GLY A 267 -5.65 14.79 -29.25
CA GLY A 267 -6.68 15.50 -28.48
C GLY A 267 -6.16 16.37 -27.34
N TRP A 268 -4.87 16.24 -27.00
CA TRP A 268 -4.16 17.19 -26.13
C TRP A 268 -3.81 18.46 -26.91
N SER A 269 -3.68 19.57 -26.20
CA SER A 269 -3.16 20.86 -26.70
C SER A 269 -1.68 20.80 -27.11
N VAL A 270 -0.97 19.77 -26.67
CA VAL A 270 0.41 19.44 -26.99
C VAL A 270 0.45 18.19 -27.87
N GLU A 271 1.24 18.26 -28.95
CA GLU A 271 1.53 17.13 -29.83
C GLU A 271 2.65 16.24 -29.23
N ASP A 272 3.06 15.19 -29.95
CA ASP A 272 4.17 14.28 -29.63
C ASP A 272 4.03 13.48 -28.30
N ASN A 273 2.82 13.01 -27.98
CA ASN A 273 2.64 11.94 -26.96
C ASN A 273 2.97 10.57 -27.54
N ALA A 274 3.66 9.73 -26.76
CA ALA A 274 4.06 8.39 -27.18
C ALA A 274 2.91 7.37 -27.10
N ASP A 275 2.27 7.29 -25.92
CA ASP A 275 1.27 6.27 -25.59
C ASP A 275 1.78 4.82 -25.82
N ASP A 276 3.07 4.55 -25.55
CA ASP A 276 3.72 3.27 -25.88
C ASP A 276 3.12 2.07 -25.12
N TYR A 277 2.38 2.33 -24.04
CA TYR A 277 1.60 1.35 -23.28
C TYR A 277 0.13 1.23 -23.74
N GLY A 278 -0.31 2.05 -24.69
CA GLY A 278 -1.65 2.04 -25.27
C GLY A 278 -2.77 2.39 -24.29
N PHE A 279 -2.44 3.02 -23.14
CA PHE A 279 -3.43 3.41 -22.15
C PHE A 279 -4.37 4.48 -22.69
N SER A 280 -3.86 5.45 -23.46
CA SER A 280 -4.66 6.44 -24.16
C SER A 280 -5.55 7.30 -23.24
N ALA A 281 -4.95 7.94 -22.23
CA ALA A 281 -5.63 8.92 -21.40
C ALA A 281 -5.98 10.18 -22.22
N LEU A 282 -7.27 10.42 -22.41
CA LEU A 282 -7.78 11.63 -23.06
C LEU A 282 -7.80 12.83 -22.10
N PRO A 283 -7.61 14.06 -22.58
CA PRO A 283 -7.71 15.26 -21.78
C PRO A 283 -9.18 15.71 -21.65
N THR A 284 -9.92 14.96 -20.85
CA THR A 284 -11.34 15.18 -20.55
C THR A 284 -11.65 16.52 -19.90
N GLY A 285 -10.67 17.15 -19.26
CA GLY A 285 -10.95 18.16 -18.25
C GLY A 285 -11.75 17.59 -17.08
N TYR A 286 -12.49 18.47 -16.40
CA TYR A 286 -13.37 18.13 -15.29
C TYR A 286 -14.62 19.02 -15.27
N LYS A 287 -15.65 18.61 -14.51
CA LYS A 287 -16.92 19.35 -14.39
C LYS A 287 -17.00 20.11 -13.06
N LEU A 288 -17.38 21.39 -13.09
CA LEU A 288 -17.58 22.24 -11.91
C LEU A 288 -18.90 21.93 -11.18
N GLY A 289 -19.03 20.69 -10.70
CA GLY A 289 -20.20 20.19 -9.98
C GLY A 289 -21.34 19.80 -10.92
N SER A 290 -22.46 19.33 -10.36
CA SER A 290 -23.62 18.82 -11.12
C SER A 290 -24.19 19.84 -12.11
N ALA A 291 -24.27 21.13 -11.74
CA ALA A 291 -24.84 22.19 -12.56
C ALA A 291 -23.83 23.10 -13.28
N GLY A 292 -22.53 23.06 -12.94
CA GLY A 292 -21.53 23.98 -13.50
C GLY A 292 -20.94 23.54 -14.84
N ASN A 293 -20.19 24.46 -15.47
CA ASN A 293 -19.50 24.26 -16.74
C ASN A 293 -18.33 23.27 -16.62
N PHE A 294 -17.80 22.84 -17.76
CA PHE A 294 -16.56 22.08 -17.85
C PHE A 294 -15.35 23.01 -17.92
N ALA A 295 -14.21 22.54 -17.40
CA ALA A 295 -12.93 23.23 -17.37
C ALA A 295 -11.80 22.27 -17.80
N ASP A 296 -10.69 22.84 -18.29
CA ASP A 296 -9.47 22.12 -18.68
C ASP A 296 -9.62 21.00 -19.74
N VAL A 297 -10.72 20.99 -20.51
CA VAL A 297 -10.88 20.11 -21.69
C VAL A 297 -9.76 20.40 -22.71
N GLY A 298 -9.11 19.35 -23.22
CA GLY A 298 -7.90 19.48 -24.05
C GLY A 298 -6.60 19.72 -23.27
N LYS A 299 -6.68 19.99 -21.95
CA LYS A 299 -5.55 20.39 -21.10
C LYS A 299 -5.21 19.41 -19.97
N THR A 300 -6.20 18.76 -19.34
CA THR A 300 -5.97 17.75 -18.30
C THR A 300 -6.84 16.51 -18.46
N THR A 301 -6.34 15.36 -18.00
CA THR A 301 -7.17 14.17 -17.75
C THR A 301 -7.42 14.03 -16.26
N HIS A 302 -8.55 13.45 -15.90
CA HIS A 302 -8.94 13.14 -14.53
C HIS A 302 -9.57 11.75 -14.51
N ALA A 303 -9.42 10.98 -13.43
CA ALA A 303 -10.35 9.90 -13.13
C ALA A 303 -10.43 9.61 -11.63
N TRP A 304 -11.60 9.18 -11.16
CA TRP A 304 -11.79 8.71 -9.80
C TRP A 304 -11.05 7.40 -9.52
N THR A 305 -10.61 7.24 -8.28
CA THR A 305 -10.26 5.95 -7.67
C THR A 305 -11.35 5.52 -6.69
N SER A 306 -11.38 4.23 -6.31
CA SER A 306 -12.25 3.73 -5.24
C SER A 306 -11.78 4.08 -3.83
N THR A 307 -10.59 4.68 -3.66
CA THR A 307 -10.01 4.97 -2.34
C THR A 307 -10.50 6.31 -1.78
N GLU A 308 -11.26 6.23 -0.69
CA GLU A 308 -11.73 7.39 0.06
C GLU A 308 -10.60 8.06 0.86
N VAL A 309 -10.74 9.37 1.14
CA VAL A 309 -9.80 10.14 1.99
C VAL A 309 -10.46 10.54 3.31
N ASN A 310 -11.68 11.06 3.23
CA ASN A 310 -12.50 11.47 4.38
C ASN A 310 -13.97 11.62 3.93
N SER A 311 -14.84 12.19 4.77
CA SER A 311 -16.27 12.34 4.44
C SER A 311 -16.57 13.26 3.25
N ILE A 312 -15.68 14.20 2.89
CA ILE A 312 -15.89 15.15 1.79
C ILE A 312 -15.10 14.82 0.52
N GLY A 313 -13.97 14.10 0.63
CA GLY A 313 -13.04 13.86 -0.47
C GLY A 313 -12.58 12.41 -0.66
N ALA A 314 -12.11 12.13 -1.87
CA ALA A 314 -11.55 10.85 -2.30
C ALA A 314 -10.36 11.08 -3.24
N TYR A 315 -9.56 10.04 -3.52
CA TYR A 315 -8.42 10.17 -4.43
C TYR A 315 -8.84 10.13 -5.90
N GLN A 316 -8.22 10.99 -6.72
CA GLN A 316 -8.21 10.97 -8.18
C GLN A 316 -6.76 10.89 -8.70
N PHE A 317 -6.57 10.46 -9.95
CA PHE A 317 -5.35 10.78 -10.69
C PHE A 317 -5.59 11.92 -11.68
N ARG A 318 -4.56 12.74 -11.92
CA ARG A 318 -4.57 13.87 -12.85
C ARG A 318 -3.28 13.92 -13.67
N ILE A 319 -3.41 14.14 -14.97
CA ILE A 319 -2.30 14.43 -15.89
C ILE A 319 -2.58 15.78 -16.57
N TYR A 320 -1.53 16.56 -16.83
CA TYR A 320 -1.59 17.89 -17.44
C TYR A 320 -0.90 17.93 -18.81
N GLU A 321 -1.24 18.91 -19.64
CA GLU A 321 -0.57 19.23 -20.91
C GLU A 321 0.92 19.58 -20.71
N ASP A 322 1.24 20.35 -19.67
CA ASP A 322 2.54 20.98 -19.42
C ASP A 322 3.49 20.14 -18.55
N ARG A 323 3.10 18.91 -18.17
CA ARG A 323 3.83 18.08 -17.22
C ARG A 323 4.06 16.68 -17.74
N LEU A 324 5.24 16.16 -17.42
CA LEU A 324 5.66 14.82 -17.81
C LEU A 324 5.45 13.76 -16.70
N TYR A 325 4.93 14.17 -15.54
CA TYR A 325 4.58 13.29 -14.41
C TYR A 325 3.06 13.26 -14.15
N VAL A 326 2.58 12.15 -13.59
CA VAL A 326 1.20 12.00 -13.11
C VAL A 326 1.09 12.46 -11.66
N SER A 327 -0.01 13.14 -11.31
CA SER A 327 -0.33 13.50 -9.93
C SER A 327 -1.46 12.62 -9.40
N LEU A 328 -1.30 12.02 -8.22
CA LEU A 328 -2.39 11.40 -7.47
C LEU A 328 -2.72 12.29 -6.26
N ILE A 329 -3.95 12.80 -6.20
CA ILE A 329 -4.37 13.88 -5.30
C ILE A 329 -5.77 13.61 -4.76
N ASP A 330 -6.10 14.17 -3.61
CA ASP A 330 -7.47 14.20 -3.10
C ASP A 330 -8.29 15.35 -3.72
N ASP A 331 -9.59 15.13 -3.89
CA ASP A 331 -10.54 16.14 -4.35
C ASP A 331 -11.96 15.85 -3.82
N SER A 332 -12.86 16.82 -3.89
CA SER A 332 -14.22 16.73 -3.39
C SER A 332 -15.05 15.73 -4.19
N LYS A 333 -15.70 14.80 -3.47
CA LYS A 333 -16.69 13.84 -4.00
C LYS A 333 -17.84 14.50 -4.78
N GLY A 334 -18.05 15.80 -4.58
CA GLY A 334 -19.06 16.63 -5.25
C GLY A 334 -18.72 17.03 -6.69
N TYR A 335 -17.51 16.76 -7.19
CA TYR A 335 -17.13 17.00 -8.59
C TYR A 335 -17.32 15.73 -9.44
N PRO A 336 -18.05 15.82 -10.57
CA PRO A 336 -18.12 14.71 -11.52
C PRO A 336 -16.81 14.55 -12.30
N LEU A 337 -16.16 13.38 -12.17
CA LEU A 337 -14.93 13.02 -12.88
C LEU A 337 -15.11 11.71 -13.67
N PRO A 338 -14.32 11.46 -14.73
CA PRO A 338 -14.37 10.18 -15.45
C PRO A 338 -14.10 8.97 -14.57
N VAL A 339 -14.58 7.81 -15.03
CA VAL A 339 -14.21 6.49 -14.52
C VAL A 339 -13.56 5.69 -15.64
N ARG A 340 -12.56 4.90 -15.28
CA ARG A 340 -11.88 3.94 -16.16
C ARG A 340 -11.64 2.67 -15.37
N CYS A 341 -12.15 1.54 -15.86
CA CYS A 341 -12.15 0.30 -15.10
C CYS A 341 -10.89 -0.53 -15.38
N VAL A 342 -10.50 -1.33 -14.38
CA VAL A 342 -9.52 -2.41 -14.51
C VAL A 342 -10.25 -3.76 -14.37
N MET A 343 -9.79 -4.79 -15.08
CA MET A 343 -10.42 -6.11 -15.05
C MET A 343 -10.19 -6.76 -13.68
N ASP A 344 -11.23 -7.39 -13.15
CA ASP A 344 -11.07 -8.35 -12.06
C ASP A 344 -10.16 -9.46 -12.55
N LYS A 345 -8.93 -9.53 -12.03
CA LYS A 345 -8.11 -10.73 -12.16
C LYS A 345 -8.93 -11.89 -11.60
N ASP A 346 -9.23 -12.91 -12.40
CA ASP A 346 -9.85 -14.10 -11.86
C ASP A 346 -8.83 -14.72 -10.91
N SER A 347 -9.09 -14.48 -9.64
CA SER A 347 -8.79 -15.45 -8.61
C SER A 347 -9.24 -16.81 -9.12
N LEU A 348 -8.25 -17.70 -9.27
CA LEU A 348 -8.41 -19.14 -9.02
C LEU A 348 -9.50 -19.31 -7.95
N PRO A 349 -10.54 -20.13 -8.23
CA PRO A 349 -11.89 -19.96 -7.69
C PRO A 349 -11.85 -19.60 -6.20
N LYS A 350 -12.36 -18.41 -5.86
CA LYS A 350 -12.33 -17.81 -4.52
C LYS A 350 -12.99 -18.74 -3.49
N ILE A 351 -12.22 -19.72 -3.00
CA ILE A 351 -12.25 -20.10 -1.61
C ILE A 351 -11.90 -18.81 -0.88
N GLN A 352 -12.91 -18.25 -0.24
CA GLN A 352 -12.75 -17.11 0.63
C GLN A 352 -11.83 -17.56 1.78
N ALA A 353 -10.59 -17.09 1.76
CA ALA A 353 -9.64 -17.27 2.85
C ALA A 353 -9.78 -16.33 4.08
N PRO A 354 -10.77 -15.40 4.24
CA PRO A 354 -10.95 -14.73 5.52
C PRO A 354 -11.57 -15.67 6.59
N ALA A 355 -11.80 -16.94 6.27
CA ALA A 355 -12.29 -17.96 7.21
C ALA A 355 -11.18 -18.78 7.90
N LEU A 356 -9.91 -18.70 7.45
CA LEU A 356 -8.81 -19.41 8.10
C LEU A 356 -8.47 -18.74 9.43
N TYR A 357 -9.08 -19.21 10.50
CA TYR A 357 -8.82 -18.81 11.88
C TYR A 357 -8.08 -19.94 12.61
N LEU A 358 -6.87 -19.68 13.10
CA LEU A 358 -6.03 -20.76 13.66
C LEU A 358 -6.44 -21.20 15.08
N GLU A 359 -7.40 -20.53 15.69
CA GLU A 359 -8.19 -21.05 16.84
C GLU A 359 -9.02 -22.29 16.47
N HIS A 360 -9.43 -22.43 15.21
CA HIS A 360 -10.16 -23.56 14.65
C HIS A 360 -9.30 -24.32 13.62
N VAL A 361 -7.97 -24.28 13.76
CA VAL A 361 -7.00 -24.81 12.78
C VAL A 361 -7.29 -26.25 12.34
N ASP A 362 -7.75 -27.11 13.26
CA ASP A 362 -8.00 -28.53 13.00
C ASP A 362 -9.10 -28.77 11.95
N GLU A 363 -10.00 -27.81 11.72
CA GLU A 363 -11.00 -27.84 10.63
C GLU A 363 -10.38 -27.57 9.24
N TRP A 364 -9.20 -26.96 9.20
CA TRP A 364 -8.51 -26.53 7.98
C TRP A 364 -7.32 -27.43 7.62
N LEU A 365 -6.84 -28.27 8.54
CA LEU A 365 -5.73 -29.19 8.32
C LEU A 365 -6.06 -30.20 7.21
N GLY A 366 -5.22 -30.21 6.15
CA GLY A 366 -5.44 -31.04 4.97
C GLY A 366 -6.55 -30.57 4.02
N VAL A 367 -7.29 -29.50 4.39
CA VAL A 367 -8.27 -28.82 3.53
C VAL A 367 -7.64 -27.60 2.86
N VAL A 368 -6.84 -26.82 3.61
CA VAL A 368 -6.20 -25.58 3.15
C VAL A 368 -4.71 -25.82 2.87
N SER A 369 -4.28 -25.38 1.69
CA SER A 369 -2.89 -25.39 1.22
C SER A 369 -2.09 -24.18 1.73
N ARG A 370 -0.78 -24.19 1.49
CA ARG A 370 0.11 -23.09 1.90
C ARG A 370 -0.02 -21.86 1.01
N GLU A 371 -0.66 -22.04 -0.13
CA GLU A 371 -0.84 -21.06 -1.20
C GLU A 371 -2.09 -20.21 -0.96
N GLU A 372 -3.12 -20.78 -0.32
CA GLU A 372 -4.44 -20.16 -0.14
C GLU A 372 -4.50 -19.11 0.98
N TYR A 373 -3.52 -19.06 1.89
CA TYR A 373 -3.42 -17.99 2.89
C TYR A 373 -2.63 -16.76 2.40
N LEU A 374 -2.01 -16.84 1.22
CA LEU A 374 -1.24 -15.75 0.62
C LEU A 374 -2.18 -14.70 0.01
N ASN A 375 -1.77 -13.43 -0.01
CA ASN A 375 -2.57 -12.34 -0.59
C ASN A 375 -2.78 -12.60 -2.11
N PRO A 376 -4.03 -12.88 -2.57
CA PRO A 376 -4.28 -13.25 -3.96
C PRO A 376 -4.07 -12.09 -4.94
N ASN A 377 -3.97 -10.86 -4.45
CA ASN A 377 -3.71 -9.68 -5.26
C ASN A 377 -2.21 -9.49 -5.56
N VAL A 378 -1.32 -10.22 -4.87
CA VAL A 378 0.13 -10.10 -5.05
C VAL A 378 0.66 -11.19 -5.99
N ILE A 379 1.42 -10.79 -7.01
CA ILE A 379 2.28 -11.73 -7.74
C ILE A 379 3.48 -12.12 -6.87
N TYR A 380 3.65 -13.42 -6.65
CA TYR A 380 4.82 -14.03 -6.01
C TYR A 380 5.70 -14.72 -7.05
N ASP A 381 7.01 -14.57 -6.89
CA ASP A 381 7.99 -15.47 -7.47
C ASP A 381 7.93 -16.86 -6.78
N SER A 382 8.79 -17.80 -7.16
CA SER A 382 8.88 -19.09 -6.47
C SER A 382 10.32 -19.61 -6.40
N LEU A 383 10.70 -20.11 -5.24
CA LEU A 383 11.90 -20.90 -5.02
C LEU A 383 11.51 -22.38 -5.02
N VAL A 384 12.27 -23.23 -5.70
CA VAL A 384 12.25 -24.68 -5.48
C VAL A 384 13.45 -25.02 -4.61
N ASP A 385 13.24 -25.60 -3.44
CA ASP A 385 14.32 -26.09 -2.59
C ASP A 385 14.86 -27.42 -3.15
N PRO A 386 16.13 -27.51 -3.59
CA PRO A 386 16.65 -28.72 -4.22
C PRO A 386 16.89 -29.88 -3.24
N ARG A 387 16.74 -29.65 -1.93
CA ARG A 387 17.09 -30.62 -0.87
C ARG A 387 15.95 -31.57 -0.52
N ASP A 388 14.70 -31.10 -0.67
CA ASP A 388 13.45 -31.85 -0.47
C ASP A 388 12.44 -31.70 -1.63
N GLY A 389 12.68 -30.80 -2.60
CA GLY A 389 11.80 -30.54 -3.73
C GLY A 389 10.64 -29.60 -3.42
N GLN A 390 10.55 -29.03 -2.22
CA GLN A 390 9.42 -28.18 -1.82
C GLN A 390 9.50 -26.80 -2.49
N VAL A 391 8.35 -26.33 -2.98
CA VAL A 391 8.22 -25.02 -3.60
C VAL A 391 7.77 -24.01 -2.54
N TYR A 392 8.45 -22.88 -2.48
CA TYR A 392 8.13 -21.77 -1.59
C TYR A 392 7.85 -20.51 -2.40
N LYS A 393 6.72 -19.83 -2.15
CA LYS A 393 6.42 -18.52 -2.70
C LYS A 393 7.35 -17.46 -2.10
N THR A 394 7.86 -16.58 -2.97
CA THR A 394 8.86 -15.57 -2.63
C THR A 394 8.47 -14.22 -3.20
N LYS A 395 8.93 -13.14 -2.57
CA LYS A 395 8.57 -11.77 -2.97
C LYS A 395 9.72 -10.81 -2.73
N LYS A 396 10.00 -9.97 -3.73
CA LYS A 396 10.97 -8.88 -3.61
C LYS A 396 10.37 -7.72 -2.81
N ILE A 397 11.02 -7.37 -1.69
CA ILE A 397 10.63 -6.25 -0.82
C ILE A 397 11.81 -5.29 -0.72
N GLY A 398 11.69 -4.14 -1.39
CA GLY A 398 12.79 -3.19 -1.53
C GLY A 398 13.94 -3.75 -2.38
N LYS A 399 15.08 -4.04 -1.73
CA LYS A 399 16.24 -4.63 -2.42
C LYS A 399 16.22 -6.17 -2.39
N GLN A 400 15.85 -6.74 -1.25
CA GLN A 400 15.97 -8.16 -0.95
C GLN A 400 14.75 -8.96 -1.42
N VAL A 401 14.92 -10.26 -1.59
CA VAL A 401 13.85 -11.23 -1.85
C VAL A 401 13.63 -12.06 -0.59
N TRP A 402 12.39 -12.12 -0.12
CA TRP A 402 11.96 -12.83 1.08
C TRP A 402 11.11 -14.05 0.71
N MET A 403 11.16 -15.10 1.54
CA MET A 403 10.10 -16.12 1.54
C MET A 403 8.79 -15.54 2.11
N ALA A 404 7.67 -15.78 1.43
CA ALA A 404 6.34 -15.45 1.95
C ALA A 404 5.75 -16.59 2.81
N GLN A 405 6.15 -17.82 2.52
CA GLN A 405 5.80 -19.01 3.30
C GLN A 405 6.93 -19.38 4.27
N ASN A 406 6.57 -19.94 5.42
CA ASN A 406 7.56 -20.37 6.41
C ASN A 406 8.29 -21.64 5.94
N LEU A 407 9.58 -21.77 6.25
CA LEU A 407 10.38 -22.92 5.85
C LEU A 407 9.91 -24.21 6.53
N ASN A 408 9.92 -25.32 5.80
CA ASN A 408 9.35 -26.61 6.21
C ASN A 408 10.32 -27.80 6.00
N TYR A 409 11.59 -27.51 5.68
CA TYR A 409 12.63 -28.52 5.46
C TYR A 409 12.97 -29.28 6.76
N ALA A 410 13.11 -30.61 6.66
CA ALA A 410 13.05 -31.50 7.81
C ALA A 410 14.15 -32.59 7.87
N ASP A 411 15.07 -32.64 6.90
CA ASP A 411 16.04 -33.75 6.78
C ASP A 411 17.21 -33.62 7.77
N SER A 412 17.02 -34.20 8.95
CA SER A 412 18.03 -34.28 10.02
C SER A 412 19.19 -35.24 9.71
N THR A 413 19.13 -36.00 8.60
CA THR A 413 20.26 -36.87 8.17
C THR A 413 21.27 -36.09 7.34
N LYS A 414 20.80 -35.17 6.49
CA LYS A 414 21.65 -34.21 5.75
C LYS A 414 22.01 -32.98 6.58
N THR A 415 21.15 -32.56 7.51
CA THR A 415 21.33 -31.34 8.32
C THR A 415 21.21 -31.68 9.82
N PRO A 416 22.29 -32.17 10.46
CA PRO A 416 22.22 -32.75 11.82
C PRO A 416 21.71 -31.82 12.92
N SER A 417 21.82 -30.50 12.77
CA SER A 417 21.29 -29.52 13.72
C SER A 417 19.75 -29.51 13.80
N LEU A 418 19.05 -30.12 12.85
CA LEU A 418 17.60 -30.35 12.94
C LEU A 418 17.23 -31.48 13.93
N ALA A 419 18.16 -32.37 14.26
CA ALA A 419 17.92 -33.45 15.22
C ALA A 419 17.66 -32.87 16.62
N ASN A 420 16.45 -33.08 17.15
CA ASN A 420 15.94 -32.44 18.37
C ASN A 420 15.95 -30.89 18.32
N GLY A 421 15.98 -30.31 17.11
CA GLY A 421 16.01 -28.87 16.88
C GLY A 421 14.89 -28.34 15.97
N SER A 422 13.94 -29.20 15.57
CA SER A 422 12.86 -28.82 14.65
C SER A 422 11.57 -29.60 14.92
N TRP A 423 10.46 -28.90 15.15
CA TRP A 423 9.13 -29.46 15.49
C TRP A 423 8.02 -28.94 14.58
N CYS A 424 6.92 -29.68 14.51
CA CYS A 424 5.63 -29.12 14.09
C CYS A 424 4.97 -28.45 15.31
N TYR A 425 3.99 -27.57 15.08
CA TYR A 425 3.16 -27.08 16.19
C TYR A 425 2.37 -28.26 16.79
N ASN A 426 2.24 -28.32 18.12
CA ASN A 426 1.71 -29.47 18.87
C ASN A 426 2.41 -30.83 18.58
N ASP A 427 3.60 -30.82 17.96
CA ASP A 427 4.27 -32.01 17.39
C ASP A 427 3.47 -32.75 16.29
N GLU A 428 2.37 -32.17 15.80
CA GLU A 428 1.45 -32.81 14.84
C GLU A 428 1.84 -32.55 13.36
N PRO A 429 2.06 -33.59 12.52
CA PRO A 429 2.57 -33.44 11.15
C PRO A 429 1.75 -32.54 10.23
N GLU A 430 0.43 -32.48 10.41
CA GLU A 430 -0.46 -31.68 9.57
C GLU A 430 -0.22 -30.17 9.78
N TYR A 431 0.13 -29.73 10.99
CA TYR A 431 0.46 -28.33 11.27
C TYR A 431 1.70 -27.88 10.49
N CYS A 432 2.68 -28.76 10.29
CA CYS A 432 3.83 -28.47 9.42
C CYS A 432 3.41 -28.23 7.96
N LYS A 433 2.42 -28.99 7.45
CA LYS A 433 1.95 -28.85 6.06
C LYS A 433 1.31 -27.51 5.76
N LEU A 434 0.70 -26.86 6.75
CA LEU A 434 0.10 -25.53 6.62
C LEU A 434 1.09 -24.43 7.06
N LEU A 435 1.46 -24.44 8.35
CA LEU A 435 2.18 -23.37 9.03
C LEU A 435 3.69 -23.36 8.76
N GLY A 436 4.25 -24.46 8.25
CA GLY A 436 5.69 -24.72 8.22
C GLY A 436 6.23 -25.18 9.58
N ARG A 437 7.56 -25.27 9.69
CA ARG A 437 8.24 -25.81 10.88
C ARG A 437 8.66 -24.74 11.87
N LEU A 438 8.68 -25.13 13.14
CA LEU A 438 9.31 -24.39 14.23
C LEU A 438 10.73 -24.96 14.48
N TYR A 439 11.74 -24.10 14.49
CA TYR A 439 13.14 -24.47 14.68
C TYR A 439 13.71 -23.85 15.95
N ASN A 440 14.65 -24.51 16.62
CA ASN A 440 15.52 -23.85 17.59
C ASN A 440 16.54 -22.96 16.87
N TRP A 441 17.22 -22.05 17.59
CA TRP A 441 18.11 -21.08 16.93
C TRP A 441 19.33 -21.72 16.26
N THR A 442 19.83 -22.84 16.80
CA THR A 442 20.92 -23.62 16.18
C THR A 442 20.49 -24.16 14.81
N ALA A 443 19.35 -24.85 14.77
CA ALA A 443 18.73 -25.34 13.53
C ALA A 443 18.42 -24.18 12.56
N ALA A 444 17.90 -23.07 13.06
CA ALA A 444 17.45 -21.93 12.25
C ALA A 444 18.57 -21.29 11.43
N LYS A 445 19.83 -21.33 11.90
CA LYS A 445 20.99 -20.79 11.15
C LYS A 445 21.39 -21.68 9.97
N ASP A 446 21.25 -23.00 10.12
CA ASP A 446 21.75 -23.99 9.16
C ASP A 446 20.70 -24.43 8.13
N VAL A 447 19.43 -24.06 8.34
CA VAL A 447 18.30 -24.64 7.60
C VAL A 447 17.99 -23.95 6.27
N CYS A 448 18.40 -22.70 6.04
CA CYS A 448 18.11 -22.01 4.76
C CYS A 448 18.81 -22.69 3.56
N PRO A 449 18.19 -22.73 2.37
CA PRO A 449 18.79 -23.34 1.17
C PRO A 449 19.90 -22.47 0.57
N ASP A 450 20.76 -23.08 -0.25
CA ASP A 450 21.91 -22.40 -0.87
C ASP A 450 21.51 -21.09 -1.58
N GLY A 451 22.27 -20.02 -1.29
CA GLY A 451 21.97 -18.68 -1.80
C GLY A 451 20.83 -17.95 -1.06
N TRP A 452 20.38 -18.46 0.09
CA TRP A 452 19.47 -17.80 1.01
C TRP A 452 20.00 -17.91 2.45
N HIS A 453 19.69 -16.95 3.31
CA HIS A 453 20.14 -16.94 4.70
C HIS A 453 19.02 -16.60 5.69
N LEU A 454 19.27 -16.89 6.97
CA LEU A 454 18.41 -16.47 8.07
C LEU A 454 18.62 -14.95 8.29
N PRO A 455 17.57 -14.11 8.24
CA PRO A 455 17.74 -12.65 8.24
C PRO A 455 18.38 -12.15 9.53
N SER A 456 19.32 -11.22 9.43
CA SER A 456 19.96 -10.55 10.58
C SER A 456 19.05 -9.49 11.23
N TYR A 457 19.44 -9.00 12.41
CA TYR A 457 18.75 -7.91 13.11
C TYR A 457 18.57 -6.68 12.20
N ASP A 458 19.62 -6.28 11.48
CA ASP A 458 19.60 -5.09 10.63
C ASP A 458 18.71 -5.27 9.40
N GLU A 459 18.62 -6.47 8.83
CA GLU A 459 17.69 -6.77 7.74
C GLU A 459 16.23 -6.71 8.20
N TRP A 460 15.94 -7.21 9.40
CA TRP A 460 14.64 -7.01 10.04
C TRP A 460 14.35 -5.51 10.28
N LYS A 461 15.32 -4.70 10.71
CA LYS A 461 15.15 -3.23 10.83
C LYS A 461 14.94 -2.55 9.48
N VAL A 462 15.63 -3.00 8.42
CA VAL A 462 15.43 -2.51 7.06
C VAL A 462 14.02 -2.83 6.57
N LEU A 463 13.51 -4.05 6.83
CA LEU A 463 12.15 -4.43 6.50
C LEU A 463 11.12 -3.57 7.25
N GLU A 464 11.24 -3.42 8.57
CA GLU A 464 10.38 -2.51 9.36
C GLU A 464 10.40 -1.08 8.80
N SER A 465 11.57 -0.56 8.40
CA SER A 465 11.73 0.82 7.94
C SER A 465 10.97 1.13 6.65
N LYS A 466 10.58 0.11 5.87
CA LYS A 466 9.72 0.28 4.68
C LYS A 466 8.27 0.60 5.00
N PHE A 467 7.80 0.20 6.19
CA PHE A 467 6.38 0.16 6.52
C PHE A 467 6.05 1.03 7.74
N GLY A 468 6.59 2.25 7.76
CA GLY A 468 6.42 3.20 8.87
C GLY A 468 7.18 2.85 10.15
N GLY A 469 8.03 1.80 10.13
CA GLY A 469 8.74 1.32 11.31
C GLY A 469 7.84 0.52 12.27
N GLN A 470 8.39 0.23 13.44
CA GLN A 470 7.86 -0.75 14.41
C GLN A 470 6.42 -0.53 14.92
N ILE A 471 5.79 0.62 14.63
CA ILE A 471 4.43 0.95 15.07
C ILE A 471 3.38 0.54 14.03
N MET A 472 3.76 0.51 12.74
CA MET A 472 2.86 0.27 11.60
C MET A 472 3.22 -0.99 10.80
N ALA A 473 4.48 -1.43 10.84
CA ALA A 473 4.97 -2.51 9.98
C ALA A 473 4.19 -3.84 10.11
N GLY A 474 3.57 -4.11 11.27
CA GLY A 474 2.75 -5.31 11.45
C GLY A 474 1.52 -5.32 10.56
N GLN A 475 0.92 -4.16 10.26
CA GLN A 475 -0.23 -4.06 9.35
C GLN A 475 0.10 -4.56 7.94
N PHE A 476 1.28 -4.20 7.43
CA PHE A 476 1.73 -4.53 6.07
C PHE A 476 2.39 -5.91 5.95
N LEU A 477 2.81 -6.51 7.06
CA LEU A 477 3.54 -7.78 7.11
C LEU A 477 2.67 -8.99 7.48
N LYS A 478 1.65 -8.82 8.36
CA LYS A 478 0.70 -9.88 8.71
C LYS A 478 -0.02 -10.38 7.44
N ALA A 479 -0.34 -11.67 7.38
CA ALA A 479 -1.22 -12.20 6.33
C ALA A 479 -2.66 -11.67 6.48
N GLN A 480 -3.43 -11.68 5.39
CA GLN A 480 -4.86 -11.35 5.37
C GLN A 480 -5.75 -12.36 6.13
N ALA A 481 -5.17 -13.47 6.58
CA ALA A 481 -5.82 -14.55 7.33
C ALA A 481 -5.01 -14.93 8.59
N GLY A 482 -5.59 -15.81 9.41
CA GLY A 482 -4.96 -16.44 10.56
C GLY A 482 -5.61 -16.12 11.91
N SER A 483 -6.24 -14.95 12.04
CA SER A 483 -6.87 -14.46 13.28
C SER A 483 -8.27 -13.90 13.03
N LEU A 484 -9.12 -13.88 14.07
CA LEU A 484 -10.39 -13.15 14.09
C LEU A 484 -10.19 -11.63 14.32
N SER A 485 -9.07 -11.24 14.94
CA SER A 485 -8.98 -9.96 15.64
C SER A 485 -8.59 -8.77 14.76
N ASN A 486 -7.47 -8.91 14.04
CA ASN A 486 -6.84 -7.85 13.26
C ASN A 486 -5.78 -8.49 12.36
N ASN A 487 -6.19 -8.94 11.17
CA ASN A 487 -5.29 -9.46 10.13
C ASN A 487 -4.49 -8.31 9.49
N GLY A 488 -3.54 -8.63 8.60
CA GLY A 488 -2.82 -7.61 7.84
C GLY A 488 -3.45 -7.32 6.50
N ASP A 489 -3.07 -6.18 5.90
CA ASP A 489 -3.40 -5.86 4.51
C ASP A 489 -2.56 -6.69 3.53
N ASP A 490 -1.37 -7.13 3.96
CA ASP A 490 -0.39 -7.93 3.22
C ASP A 490 -0.07 -7.39 1.80
N GLU A 491 -0.17 -6.07 1.63
CA GLU A 491 0.00 -5.34 0.36
C GLU A 491 1.28 -5.74 -0.39
N PHE A 492 2.34 -6.01 0.36
CA PHE A 492 3.68 -6.32 -0.16
C PHE A 492 3.97 -7.81 -0.29
N GLY A 493 3.00 -8.69 0.01
CA GLY A 493 3.13 -10.15 -0.08
C GLY A 493 4.21 -10.71 0.82
N PHE A 494 4.20 -10.33 2.09
CA PHE A 494 5.03 -10.97 3.09
C PHE A 494 4.31 -12.17 3.70
N SER A 495 3.01 -12.07 3.99
CA SER A 495 2.17 -13.18 4.45
C SER A 495 2.67 -13.81 5.77
N ALA A 496 2.90 -13.00 6.80
CA ALA A 496 3.27 -13.48 8.14
C ALA A 496 2.08 -14.08 8.91
N LEU A 497 1.71 -15.32 8.57
CA LEU A 497 0.68 -16.11 9.25
C LEU A 497 1.04 -16.35 10.75
N PRO A 498 0.09 -16.29 11.71
CA PRO A 498 0.37 -16.36 13.14
C PRO A 498 0.51 -17.80 13.62
N ALA A 499 1.59 -18.46 13.19
CA ALA A 499 1.91 -19.85 13.49
C ALA A 499 2.29 -20.13 14.95
N GLY A 500 2.30 -19.13 15.83
CA GLY A 500 2.68 -19.26 17.23
C GLY A 500 4.14 -19.71 17.40
N GLY A 501 4.43 -20.39 18.52
CA GLY A 501 5.75 -20.94 18.79
C GLY A 501 5.78 -21.98 19.90
N ARG A 502 6.91 -22.68 20.00
CA ARG A 502 7.21 -23.70 21.01
C ARG A 502 8.09 -23.09 22.09
N PHE A 503 7.65 -23.17 23.33
CA PHE A 503 8.33 -22.62 24.50
C PHE A 503 8.68 -23.74 25.48
N ILE A 504 9.66 -23.48 26.34
CA ILE A 504 10.11 -24.42 27.37
C ILE A 504 10.06 -23.70 28.71
N ASP A 505 9.39 -24.28 29.70
CA ASP A 505 9.29 -23.75 31.05
C ASP A 505 10.37 -24.35 31.95
N ASP A 506 11.44 -23.58 32.17
CA ASP A 506 12.55 -23.92 33.06
C ASP A 506 12.11 -24.17 34.52
N SER A 507 10.93 -23.68 34.94
CA SER A 507 10.41 -23.87 36.31
C SER A 507 9.59 -25.15 36.48
N GLU A 508 8.99 -25.67 35.40
CA GLU A 508 8.22 -26.92 35.38
C GLU A 508 9.01 -28.07 34.71
N HIS A 509 10.26 -28.30 35.11
CA HIS A 509 11.12 -29.40 34.61
C HIS A 509 11.33 -29.42 33.08
N ASP A 510 11.59 -28.26 32.47
CA ASP A 510 11.72 -28.08 31.01
C ASP A 510 10.47 -28.53 30.22
N LYS A 511 9.28 -28.44 30.82
CA LYS A 511 8.00 -28.71 30.17
C LYS A 511 7.83 -27.87 28.90
N VAL A 512 7.48 -28.57 27.82
CA VAL A 512 7.21 -27.98 26.51
C VAL A 512 5.78 -27.46 26.45
N ASN A 513 5.61 -26.23 25.97
CA ASN A 513 4.29 -25.63 25.72
C ASN A 513 4.26 -25.01 24.33
N TYR A 514 3.21 -25.29 23.54
CA TYR A 514 2.95 -24.60 22.27
C TYR A 514 1.95 -23.47 22.51
N LEU A 515 2.28 -22.24 22.11
CA LEU A 515 1.55 -21.03 22.47
C LEU A 515 1.43 -20.02 21.31
N TYR A 516 0.45 -19.13 21.41
CA TYR A 516 0.20 -17.97 20.53
C TYR A 516 -0.14 -18.29 19.07
N LEU A 517 -0.64 -19.48 18.78
CA LEU A 517 -1.26 -19.79 17.49
C LEU A 517 -2.51 -18.91 17.29
N GLY A 518 -2.63 -18.24 16.16
CA GLY A 518 -3.68 -17.24 15.90
C GLY A 518 -3.37 -15.83 16.43
N ASP A 519 -2.43 -15.69 17.35
CA ASP A 519 -2.07 -14.42 18.03
C ASP A 519 -0.75 -13.80 17.54
N ASN A 520 0.27 -14.62 17.25
CA ASN A 520 1.62 -14.13 16.95
C ASN A 520 2.30 -14.90 15.82
N ALA A 521 2.96 -14.17 14.92
CA ALA A 521 3.99 -14.71 14.05
C ALA A 521 5.39 -14.44 14.67
N PHE A 522 6.16 -15.50 14.94
CA PHE A 522 7.54 -15.39 15.44
C PHE A 522 8.53 -15.91 14.39
N PHE A 523 9.51 -15.08 14.03
CA PHE A 523 10.59 -15.45 13.09
C PHE A 523 11.96 -15.26 13.73
N TRP A 524 12.86 -16.22 13.58
CA TRP A 524 14.24 -16.08 14.06
C TRP A 524 15.03 -15.01 13.31
N SER A 525 15.99 -14.40 14.01
CA SER A 525 17.09 -13.65 13.41
C SER A 525 18.40 -14.44 13.55
N SER A 526 19.33 -14.28 12.60
CA SER A 526 20.69 -14.85 12.69
C SER A 526 21.60 -14.12 13.69
N THR A 527 21.16 -12.98 14.24
CA THR A 527 21.93 -12.21 15.22
C THR A 527 21.73 -12.73 16.66
N PRO A 528 22.78 -13.20 17.35
CA PRO A 528 22.71 -13.48 18.79
C PRO A 528 22.69 -12.19 19.63
N GLU A 529 22.22 -12.29 20.86
CA GLU A 529 22.47 -11.28 21.90
C GLU A 529 23.61 -11.73 22.84
N ASN A 530 23.67 -13.03 23.14
CA ASN A 530 24.69 -13.70 23.95
C ASN A 530 24.61 -15.23 23.70
N ASP A 531 25.35 -16.03 24.49
CA ASP A 531 25.43 -17.48 24.30
C ASP A 531 24.09 -18.23 24.51
N ASP A 532 23.17 -17.70 25.33
CA ASP A 532 21.86 -18.31 25.62
C ASP A 532 20.70 -17.68 24.83
N TYR A 533 20.85 -16.44 24.36
CA TYR A 533 19.76 -15.64 23.76
C TYR A 533 20.09 -15.14 22.34
N ALA A 534 19.09 -15.15 21.47
CA ALA A 534 19.18 -14.59 20.12
C ALA A 534 17.94 -13.78 19.75
N TYR A 535 18.07 -12.86 18.81
CA TYR A 535 16.96 -12.00 18.39
C TYR A 535 15.91 -12.77 17.59
N ARG A 536 14.65 -12.40 17.77
CA ARG A 536 13.52 -12.81 16.91
C ARG A 536 12.67 -11.59 16.56
N MET A 537 12.11 -11.61 15.36
CA MET A 537 10.97 -10.78 14.98
C MET A 537 9.70 -11.37 15.62
N ASN A 538 8.87 -10.51 16.21
CA ASN A 538 7.52 -10.81 16.67
C ASN A 538 6.53 -9.88 15.97
N ILE A 539 5.51 -10.44 15.35
CA ILE A 539 4.38 -9.70 14.77
C ILE A 539 3.09 -10.14 15.48
N PRO A 540 2.63 -9.41 16.52
CA PRO A 540 1.36 -9.67 17.18
C PRO A 540 0.18 -9.23 16.32
N TYR A 541 -0.80 -10.12 16.13
CA TYR A 541 -2.04 -9.79 15.44
C TYR A 541 -2.91 -8.80 16.22
N SER A 542 -2.85 -8.81 17.55
CA SER A 542 -3.54 -7.86 18.44
C SER A 542 -3.14 -6.38 18.29
N SER A 543 -2.21 -6.04 17.38
CA SER A 543 -1.87 -4.66 17.02
C SER A 543 -1.32 -4.55 15.60
N ASN A 544 -0.89 -3.36 15.20
CA ASN A 544 -0.19 -3.12 13.93
C ASN A 544 1.33 -2.99 14.12
N THR A 545 1.82 -3.30 15.32
CA THR A 545 3.23 -3.19 15.68
C THR A 545 4.05 -4.40 15.27
N THR A 546 5.37 -4.21 15.13
CA THR A 546 6.37 -5.28 15.16
C THR A 546 7.26 -5.12 16.39
N ASN A 547 7.96 -6.19 16.77
CA ASN A 547 8.93 -6.10 17.84
C ASN A 547 10.09 -7.09 17.67
N ILE A 548 11.31 -6.58 17.55
CA ILE A 548 12.52 -7.40 17.57
C ILE A 548 13.05 -7.44 19.01
N ARG A 549 13.07 -8.64 19.60
CA ARG A 549 13.56 -8.89 20.97
C ARG A 549 14.39 -10.16 21.03
N SER A 550 15.32 -10.21 21.97
CA SER A 550 16.03 -11.43 22.31
C SER A 550 15.11 -12.43 23.02
N ILE A 551 15.38 -13.72 22.81
CA ILE A 551 14.71 -14.83 23.52
C ILE A 551 15.66 -16.03 23.58
N LYS A 552 15.39 -16.98 24.50
CA LYS A 552 16.22 -18.18 24.68
C LYS A 552 16.32 -18.99 23.39
N GLN A 553 17.54 -19.34 22.99
CA GLN A 553 17.85 -20.08 21.75
C GLN A 553 17.18 -21.47 21.68
N LYS A 554 16.79 -22.05 22.83
CA LYS A 554 16.11 -23.37 22.94
C LYS A 554 14.62 -23.39 22.56
N TYR A 555 14.00 -22.23 22.32
CA TYR A 555 12.59 -22.15 21.89
C TYR A 555 12.43 -22.42 20.39
N GLY A 556 11.23 -22.82 19.95
CA GLY A 556 10.92 -23.13 18.54
C GLY A 556 10.13 -22.01 17.87
N HIS A 557 10.71 -21.36 16.85
CA HIS A 557 10.07 -20.30 16.06
C HIS A 557 10.22 -20.56 14.56
N SER A 558 9.39 -19.91 13.75
CA SER A 558 9.42 -20.12 12.29
C SER A 558 10.71 -19.56 11.69
N VAL A 559 11.14 -20.13 10.57
CA VAL A 559 12.22 -19.60 9.73
C VAL A 559 11.62 -19.07 8.44
N ARG A 560 12.14 -17.92 7.99
CA ARG A 560 11.73 -17.23 6.78
C ARG A 560 12.98 -16.65 6.15
N CYS A 561 13.54 -17.36 5.17
CA CYS A 561 14.83 -17.00 4.60
C CYS A 561 14.72 -15.77 3.69
N VAL A 562 15.83 -15.06 3.56
CA VAL A 562 15.99 -13.88 2.71
C VAL A 562 17.21 -14.06 1.79
N ARG A 563 17.26 -13.29 0.71
CA ARG A 563 18.38 -13.19 -0.23
C ARG A 563 18.51 -11.74 -0.73
N ASP A 564 19.72 -11.26 -0.94
CA ASP A 564 20.02 -9.92 -1.46
C ASP A 564 19.82 -9.74 -2.99
#